data_AF-A0A7V5ST52-F1
#
_entry.id   AF-A0A7V5ST52-F1
#
_cell.length_a   1.000
_cell.length_b   1.000
_cell.length_c   1.000
_cell.angle_alpha   90.00
_cell.angle_beta   90.00
_cell.angle_gamma   90.00
#
_symmetry.space_group_name_H-M   'P 1'
#
loop_
_entity.id
_entity.type
_entity.pdbx_description
1 polymer ?
#
loop_
_entity_poly.entity_id
_entity_poly.type
_entity_poly.pdbx_seq_one_letter_code
_entity_poly.pdbx_strand_id
1 'polypeptide(L)'
;MNKKNLIFISILIIFFSIKLSMVIESKNIYSDNNWPYSTVYLIPSTHSDPYWKGEWAGPNMYTLMDNLLDALLYIKINPDFKYTIDQASIILAFMEEYPEYKDDLIKAVNEGKIEIVGGGVSQSDLNIPSGEGLIRNFLEGYKIIKQYFNVYISVAWQVDTFGAPGSFPTILAAMDYRYLYYMRDSRGRPEGAFWWVGG
;
A
#
# COMPACT_ATOMS: atom_id res chain seq x y z
N MET A 1 -18.95 44.55 1.40
CA MET A 1 -19.06 43.08 1.62
C MET A 1 -18.42 42.74 2.96
N ASN A 2 -19.15 42.12 3.90
CA ASN A 2 -18.67 41.91 5.27
C ASN A 2 -17.67 40.73 5.34
N LYS A 3 -16.63 40.80 6.19
CA LYS A 3 -15.55 39.78 6.27
C LYS A 3 -16.07 38.35 6.49
N LYS A 4 -17.17 38.20 7.22
CA LYS A 4 -17.84 36.90 7.42
C LYS A 4 -18.37 36.29 6.12
N ASN A 5 -18.85 37.12 5.18
CA ASN A 5 -19.34 36.66 3.89
C ASN A 5 -18.20 36.25 2.96
N LEU A 6 -17.03 36.90 3.04
CA LEU A 6 -15.84 36.45 2.30
C LEU A 6 -15.35 35.08 2.78
N ILE A 7 -15.28 34.85 4.09
CA ILE A 7 -14.83 33.57 4.65
C ILE A 7 -15.79 32.44 4.26
N PHE A 8 -17.10 32.70 4.29
CA PHE A 8 -18.10 31.70 3.91
C PHE A 8 -18.03 31.35 2.41
N ILE A 9 -17.81 32.35 1.55
CA ILE A 9 -17.63 32.13 0.10
C ILE A 9 -16.33 31.36 -0.18
N SER A 10 -15.23 31.67 0.51
CA SER A 10 -13.97 30.93 0.37
C SER A 10 -14.09 29.47 0.80
N ILE A 11 -14.78 29.17 1.90
CA ILE A 11 -15.04 27.79 2.35
C ILE A 11 -15.94 27.06 1.34
N LEU A 12 -16.97 27.72 0.79
CA LEU A 12 -17.83 27.14 -0.23
C LEU A 12 -17.06 26.81 -1.52
N ILE A 13 -16.16 27.70 -1.97
CA ILE A 13 -15.34 27.48 -3.16
C ILE A 13 -14.35 26.32 -2.96
N ILE A 14 -13.78 26.19 -1.75
CA ILE A 14 -12.90 25.07 -1.41
C ILE A 14 -13.69 23.75 -1.38
N PHE A 15 -14.86 23.72 -0.73
CA PHE A 15 -15.72 22.53 -0.72
C PHE A 15 -16.23 22.16 -2.12
N PHE A 16 -16.55 23.15 -2.97
CA PHE A 16 -16.99 22.91 -4.34
C PHE A 16 -15.83 22.40 -5.21
N SER A 17 -14.62 22.93 -5.03
CA SER A 17 -13.41 22.48 -5.74
C SER A 17 -13.00 21.05 -5.33
N ILE A 18 -13.12 20.69 -4.05
CA ILE A 18 -12.83 19.34 -3.55
C ILE A 18 -13.88 18.32 -4.03
N LYS A 19 -15.16 18.70 -4.09
CA LYS A 19 -16.20 17.84 -4.71
C LYS A 19 -15.97 17.69 -6.22
N LEU A 20 -15.49 18.74 -6.90
CA LEU A 20 -15.22 18.69 -8.34
C LEU A 20 -14.00 17.83 -8.69
N SER A 21 -13.03 17.66 -7.78
CA SER A 21 -11.89 16.76 -7.99
C SER A 21 -12.17 15.28 -7.70
N MET A 22 -13.33 14.93 -7.13
CA MET A 22 -13.71 13.53 -6.84
C MET A 22 -14.87 12.99 -7.67
N VAL A 23 -15.54 13.83 -8.45
CA VAL A 23 -16.41 13.36 -9.53
C VAL A 23 -15.54 13.18 -10.78
N ILE A 24 -14.74 12.11 -10.80
CA ILE A 24 -14.43 11.49 -12.08
C ILE A 24 -15.74 10.84 -12.51
N GLU A 25 -16.60 11.64 -13.12
CA GLU A 25 -17.61 11.13 -14.03
C GLU A 25 -16.82 10.27 -15.00
N SER A 26 -17.10 8.96 -15.05
CA SER A 26 -16.60 8.08 -16.08
C SER A 26 -17.22 8.51 -17.41
N LYS A 27 -16.82 9.69 -17.91
CA LYS A 27 -16.91 9.98 -19.32
C LYS A 27 -16.17 8.84 -19.99
N ASN A 28 -16.87 8.14 -20.86
CA ASN A 28 -16.31 7.13 -21.75
C ASN A 28 -15.12 7.75 -22.51
N ILE A 29 -13.93 7.70 -21.90
CA ILE A 29 -12.69 8.20 -22.49
C ILE A 29 -12.16 7.19 -23.54
N TYR A 30 -12.81 6.04 -23.67
CA TYR A 30 -12.55 5.07 -24.73
C TYR A 30 -13.87 4.67 -25.40
N SER A 31 -14.21 5.34 -26.50
CA SER A 31 -15.22 4.87 -27.46
C SER A 31 -14.64 3.92 -28.50
N ASP A 32 -13.37 3.53 -28.36
CA ASP A 32 -12.78 2.47 -29.16
C ASP A 32 -13.13 1.12 -28.52
N ASN A 33 -14.09 0.43 -29.13
CA ASN A 33 -14.65 -0.87 -28.72
C ASN A 33 -13.63 -2.05 -28.73
N ASN A 34 -12.32 -1.76 -28.75
CA ASN A 34 -11.23 -2.74 -28.82
C ASN A 34 -10.42 -2.85 -27.51
N TRP A 35 -10.90 -2.29 -26.41
CA TRP A 35 -10.27 -2.49 -25.10
C TRP A 35 -10.46 -3.96 -24.65
N PRO A 36 -9.39 -4.77 -24.52
CA PRO A 36 -9.53 -6.21 -24.29
C PRO A 36 -9.91 -6.56 -22.83
N TYR A 37 -10.00 -5.57 -21.94
CA TYR A 37 -10.26 -5.78 -20.52
C TYR A 37 -11.70 -5.43 -20.16
N SER A 38 -12.40 -6.37 -19.53
CA SER A 38 -13.77 -6.15 -19.04
C SER A 38 -13.82 -5.45 -17.67
N THR A 39 -12.70 -5.44 -16.94
CA THR A 39 -12.63 -4.99 -15.54
C THR A 39 -11.33 -4.25 -15.27
N VAL A 40 -11.41 -3.11 -14.58
CA VAL A 40 -10.27 -2.33 -14.11
C VAL A 40 -10.31 -2.29 -12.59
N TYR A 41 -9.21 -2.69 -11.95
CA TYR A 41 -9.03 -2.58 -10.51
C TYR A 41 -8.12 -1.39 -10.21
N LEU A 42 -8.62 -0.45 -9.41
CA LEU A 42 -7.82 0.61 -8.83
C LEU A 42 -7.39 0.18 -7.43
N ILE A 43 -6.09 0.14 -7.18
CA ILE A 43 -5.51 -0.30 -5.91
C ILE A 43 -4.77 0.89 -5.30
N PRO A 44 -5.42 1.68 -4.42
CA PRO A 44 -4.76 2.77 -3.73
C PRO A 44 -3.69 2.24 -2.79
N SER A 45 -2.48 2.79 -2.89
CA SER A 45 -1.34 2.48 -2.04
C SER A 45 -0.41 3.68 -1.98
N THR A 46 0.35 3.82 -0.90
CA THR A 46 1.47 4.79 -0.84
C THR A 46 2.76 4.03 -0.57
N HIS A 47 3.75 4.23 -1.44
CA HIS A 47 5.12 3.81 -1.19
C HIS A 47 5.94 5.02 -0.74
N SER A 48 6.70 4.86 0.34
CA SER A 48 7.76 5.78 0.72
C SER A 48 8.83 4.97 1.43
N ASP A 49 10.09 5.30 1.17
CA ASP A 49 11.21 4.67 1.85
C ASP A 49 11.39 5.32 3.22
N PRO A 50 11.18 4.58 4.32
CA PRO A 50 11.43 5.13 5.65
C PRO A 50 12.91 5.48 5.85
N TYR A 51 13.81 4.90 5.04
CA TYR A 51 15.23 5.20 5.02
C TYR A 51 15.76 5.29 3.58
N TRP A 52 15.78 6.51 3.03
CA TRP A 52 16.48 6.81 1.77
C TRP A 52 17.15 8.19 1.80
N LYS A 53 16.34 9.25 1.85
CA LYS A 53 16.78 10.65 2.04
C LYS A 53 16.24 11.19 3.36
N GLY A 54 16.65 10.58 4.46
CA GLY A 54 16.18 10.96 5.80
C GLY A 54 16.68 10.01 6.87
N GLU A 55 16.36 10.34 8.11
CA GLU A 55 16.66 9.53 9.29
C GLU A 55 15.53 8.50 9.52
N TRP A 56 15.87 7.41 10.20
CA TRP A 56 14.86 6.47 10.68
C TRP A 56 13.90 7.17 11.65
N ALA A 57 12.60 6.88 11.57
CA ALA A 57 11.55 7.64 12.26
C ALA A 57 11.54 9.15 11.91
N GLY A 58 12.09 9.52 10.75
CA GLY A 58 12.07 10.88 10.23
C GLY A 58 10.78 11.23 9.47
N PRO A 59 10.78 12.36 8.74
CA PRO A 59 9.60 12.89 8.04
C PRO A 59 8.90 11.91 7.09
N ASN A 60 9.65 10.97 6.51
CA ASN A 60 9.11 9.95 5.63
C ASN A 60 8.20 8.96 6.37
N MET A 61 8.57 8.57 7.60
CA MET A 61 7.73 7.69 8.42
C MET A 61 6.45 8.40 8.85
N TYR A 62 6.53 9.66 9.28
CA TYR A 62 5.35 10.49 9.56
C TYR A 62 4.44 10.61 8.35
N THR A 63 5.00 10.87 7.16
CA THR A 63 4.23 10.90 5.92
C THR A 63 3.49 9.58 5.66
N LEU A 64 4.12 8.44 5.90
CA LEU A 64 3.47 7.13 5.74
C LEU A 64 2.33 6.92 6.74
N MET A 65 2.54 7.28 8.00
CA MET A 65 1.51 7.18 9.04
C MET A 65 0.35 8.15 8.79
N ASP A 66 0.63 9.37 8.35
CA ASP A 66 -0.37 10.38 8.03
C ASP A 66 -1.23 9.94 6.84
N ASN A 67 -0.62 9.36 5.79
CA ASN A 67 -1.37 8.79 4.67
C ASN A 67 -2.28 7.63 5.11
N LEU A 68 -1.81 6.81 6.07
CA LEU A 68 -2.63 5.75 6.64
C LEU A 68 -3.79 6.31 7.49
N LEU A 69 -3.54 7.36 8.27
CA LEU A 69 -4.58 8.06 9.00
C LEU A 69 -5.63 8.65 8.05
N ASP A 70 -5.19 9.34 7.00
CA ASP A 70 -6.05 9.91 5.98
C ASP A 70 -6.89 8.83 5.28
N ALA A 71 -6.29 7.69 4.95
CA ALA A 71 -7.02 6.55 4.39
C ALA A 71 -8.09 6.04 5.35
N LEU A 72 -7.78 5.88 6.65
CA LEU A 72 -8.75 5.46 7.67
C LEU A 72 -9.91 6.44 7.82
N LEU A 73 -9.62 7.74 7.86
CA LEU A 73 -10.64 8.78 7.93
C LEU A 73 -11.48 8.82 6.66
N TYR A 74 -10.86 8.59 5.51
CA TYR A 74 -11.55 8.58 4.23
C TYR A 74 -12.48 7.36 4.09
N ILE A 75 -12.10 6.19 4.59
CA ILE A 75 -12.98 5.00 4.66
C ILE A 75 -14.27 5.30 5.43
N LYS A 76 -14.23 6.15 6.47
CA LYS A 76 -15.42 6.52 7.26
C LYS A 76 -16.44 7.32 6.45
N ILE A 77 -15.99 8.12 5.47
CA ILE A 77 -16.87 8.95 4.62
C ILE A 77 -17.15 8.32 3.25
N ASN A 78 -16.31 7.39 2.80
CA ASN A 78 -16.48 6.63 1.58
C ASN A 78 -16.26 5.13 1.86
N PRO A 79 -17.32 4.41 2.28
CA PRO A 79 -17.20 3.01 2.66
C PRO A 79 -16.70 2.08 1.55
N ASP A 80 -16.82 2.45 0.28
CA ASP A 80 -16.35 1.62 -0.85
C ASP A 80 -14.85 1.77 -1.11
N PHE A 81 -14.21 2.79 -0.51
CA PHE A 81 -12.78 3.00 -0.65
C PHE A 81 -11.99 1.85 -0.01
N LYS A 82 -10.88 1.50 -0.65
CA LYS A 82 -9.90 0.54 -0.16
C LYS A 82 -8.51 1.13 -0.21
N TYR A 83 -7.63 0.64 0.65
CA TYR A 83 -6.24 1.06 0.71
C TYR A 83 -5.32 -0.12 1.00
N THR A 84 -4.07 -0.02 0.57
CA THR A 84 -3.07 -1.08 0.68
C THR A 84 -1.84 -0.58 1.41
N ILE A 85 -1.33 -1.36 2.36
CA ILE A 85 -0.10 -1.07 3.13
C ILE A 85 0.89 -2.20 2.89
N ASP A 86 2.13 -1.86 2.55
CA ASP A 86 3.15 -2.81 2.08
C ASP A 86 4.28 -3.10 3.09
N GLN A 87 4.37 -2.37 4.20
CA GLN A 87 5.45 -2.50 5.19
C GLN A 87 4.91 -2.61 6.62
N ALA A 88 5.33 -3.66 7.34
CA ALA A 88 4.91 -3.88 8.73
C ALA A 88 5.45 -2.80 9.70
N SER A 89 6.61 -2.21 9.39
CA SER A 89 7.18 -1.11 10.18
C SER A 89 6.27 0.12 10.24
N ILE A 90 5.52 0.42 9.17
CA ILE A 90 4.54 1.51 9.15
C ILE A 90 3.40 1.21 10.12
N ILE A 91 2.92 -0.03 10.14
CA ILE A 91 1.85 -0.45 11.05
C ILE A 91 2.32 -0.30 12.49
N LEU A 92 3.53 -0.79 12.82
CA LEU A 92 4.08 -0.67 14.16
C LEU A 92 4.18 0.80 14.59
N ALA A 93 4.78 1.65 13.76
CA ALA A 93 4.92 3.07 14.03
C ALA A 93 3.55 3.75 14.19
N PHE A 94 2.59 3.42 13.33
CA PHE A 94 1.23 3.96 13.41
C PHE A 94 0.53 3.58 14.72
N MET A 95 0.67 2.33 15.17
CA MET A 95 0.08 1.87 16.44
C MET A 95 0.68 2.57 17.66
N GLU A 96 1.94 3.02 17.56
CA GLU A 96 2.65 3.77 18.61
C GLU A 96 2.30 5.27 18.59
N GLU A 97 2.26 5.89 17.41
CA GLU A 97 2.01 7.33 17.24
C GLU A 97 0.53 7.70 17.37
N TYR A 98 -0.36 6.85 16.87
CA TYR A 98 -1.81 7.09 16.78
C TYR A 98 -2.62 6.02 17.56
N PRO A 99 -2.35 5.80 18.87
CA PRO A 99 -2.97 4.72 19.63
C PRO A 99 -4.50 4.82 19.71
N GLU A 100 -5.07 6.03 19.59
CA GLU A 100 -6.51 6.26 19.56
C GLU A 100 -7.20 5.74 18.28
N TYR A 101 -6.46 5.51 17.20
CA TYR A 101 -6.96 4.96 15.93
C TYR A 101 -6.66 3.46 15.77
N LYS A 102 -6.06 2.82 16.77
CA LYS A 102 -5.72 1.38 16.73
C LYS A 102 -6.91 0.48 16.43
N ASP A 103 -8.02 0.68 17.13
CA ASP A 103 -9.23 -0.13 16.95
C ASP A 103 -9.88 0.11 15.59
N ASP A 104 -9.81 1.35 15.08
CA ASP A 104 -10.26 1.70 13.73
C ASP A 104 -9.44 0.96 12.67
N LEU A 105 -8.11 0.90 12.82
CA LEU A 105 -7.23 0.17 11.92
C LEU A 105 -7.48 -1.34 11.95
N ILE A 106 -7.60 -1.93 13.15
CA ILE A 106 -7.94 -3.35 13.32
C ILE A 106 -9.26 -3.68 12.64
N LYS A 107 -10.28 -2.83 12.83
CA LYS A 107 -11.58 -2.99 12.18
C LYS A 107 -11.46 -2.89 10.65
N ALA A 108 -10.80 -1.86 10.13
CA ALA A 108 -10.67 -1.64 8.69
C ALA A 108 -9.92 -2.79 7.99
N VAL A 109 -8.91 -3.37 8.66
CA VAL A 109 -8.19 -4.55 8.15
C VAL A 109 -9.08 -5.80 8.16
N ASN A 110 -9.79 -6.06 9.26
CA ASN A 110 -10.69 -7.22 9.35
C ASN A 110 -11.87 -7.14 8.37
N GLU A 111 -12.33 -5.93 8.04
CA GLU A 111 -13.39 -5.68 7.04
C GLU A 111 -12.85 -5.69 5.59
N GLY A 112 -11.55 -5.84 5.38
CA GLY A 112 -10.91 -5.84 4.06
C GLY A 112 -10.99 -4.48 3.34
N LYS A 113 -11.11 -3.39 4.11
CA LYS A 113 -10.98 -2.01 3.60
C LYS A 113 -9.52 -1.60 3.51
N ILE A 114 -8.72 -2.05 4.46
CA ILE A 114 -7.27 -1.94 4.40
C ILE A 114 -6.69 -3.34 4.20
N GLU A 115 -5.94 -3.53 3.13
CA GLU A 115 -5.26 -4.79 2.85
C GLU A 115 -3.77 -4.66 3.18
N ILE A 116 -3.25 -5.59 3.97
CA ILE A 116 -1.82 -5.67 4.26
C ILE A 116 -1.20 -6.60 3.21
N VAL A 117 -0.27 -6.08 2.44
CA VAL A 117 0.51 -6.81 1.43
C VAL A 117 2.00 -6.72 1.79
N GLY A 118 2.83 -7.45 1.05
CA GLY A 118 4.26 -7.52 1.37
C GLY A 118 4.49 -8.45 2.55
N GLY A 119 4.35 -7.94 3.76
CA GLY A 119 4.51 -8.72 5.00
C GLY A 119 5.93 -8.77 5.57
N GLY A 120 6.89 -8.10 4.92
CA GLY A 120 8.20 -7.78 5.50
C GLY A 120 8.15 -6.62 6.48
N VAL A 121 9.20 -6.46 7.30
CA VAL A 121 9.37 -5.25 8.13
C VAL A 121 9.40 -4.02 7.22
N SER A 122 10.15 -4.10 6.12
CA SER A 122 10.17 -3.12 5.04
C SER A 122 10.30 -3.81 3.68
N GLN A 123 10.24 -3.01 2.61
CA GLN A 123 10.53 -3.46 1.25
C GLN A 123 12.06 -3.51 1.04
N SER A 124 12.68 -4.61 1.46
CA SER A 124 14.14 -4.78 1.46
C SER A 124 14.71 -5.00 0.06
N ASP A 125 15.99 -4.67 -0.14
CA ASP A 125 16.75 -5.21 -1.27
C ASP A 125 16.69 -6.75 -1.28
N LEU A 126 16.58 -7.35 -2.47
CA LEU A 126 16.41 -8.80 -2.62
C LEU A 126 17.68 -9.53 -3.05
N ASN A 127 18.72 -8.80 -3.49
CA ASN A 127 19.92 -9.38 -4.10
C ASN A 127 21.13 -9.40 -3.16
N ILE A 128 21.25 -8.39 -2.30
CA ILE A 128 22.36 -8.23 -1.37
C ILE A 128 22.21 -9.12 -0.12
N PRO A 129 21.02 -9.21 0.52
CA PRO A 129 20.88 -10.07 1.70
C PRO A 129 21.04 -11.55 1.38
N SER A 130 21.48 -12.33 2.38
CA SER A 130 21.40 -13.78 2.29
C SER A 130 19.95 -14.25 2.30
N GLY A 131 19.69 -15.50 1.87
CA GLY A 131 18.35 -16.09 1.95
C GLY A 131 17.77 -16.06 3.38
N GLU A 132 18.61 -16.33 4.39
CA GLU A 132 18.22 -16.20 5.81
C GLU A 132 17.86 -14.76 6.18
N GLY A 133 18.60 -13.77 5.66
CA GLY A 133 18.30 -12.35 5.86
C GLY A 133 16.94 -11.96 5.28
N LEU A 134 16.63 -12.44 4.07
CA LEU A 134 15.31 -12.25 3.45
C LEU A 134 14.21 -12.89 4.29
N ILE A 135 14.35 -14.16 4.66
CA ILE A 135 13.37 -14.89 5.48
C ILE A 135 13.14 -14.16 6.81
N ARG A 136 14.20 -13.63 7.44
CA ARG A 136 14.07 -12.86 8.68
C ARG A 136 13.29 -11.55 8.50
N ASN A 137 13.48 -10.84 7.39
CA ASN A 137 12.67 -9.64 7.10
C ASN A 137 11.17 -9.97 7.08
N PHE A 138 10.77 -11.04 6.40
CA PHE A 138 9.39 -11.50 6.35
C PHE A 138 8.90 -12.07 7.70
N LEU A 139 9.74 -12.81 8.42
CA LEU A 139 9.39 -13.40 9.71
C LEU A 139 9.13 -12.32 10.78
N GLU A 140 9.99 -11.30 10.86
CA GLU A 140 9.80 -10.20 11.81
C GLU A 140 8.60 -9.33 11.43
N GLY A 141 8.38 -9.07 10.14
CA GLY A 141 7.18 -8.39 9.67
C GLY A 141 5.89 -9.16 10.01
N TYR A 142 5.89 -10.48 9.79
CA TYR A 142 4.79 -11.35 10.20
C TYR A 142 4.53 -11.29 11.70
N LYS A 143 5.56 -11.30 12.56
CA LYS A 143 5.38 -11.18 14.02
C LYS A 143 4.70 -9.86 14.39
N ILE A 144 5.13 -8.74 13.80
CA ILE A 144 4.51 -7.42 14.03
C ILE A 144 3.02 -7.46 13.66
N ILE A 145 2.72 -7.97 12.46
CA ILE A 145 1.33 -8.03 11.98
C ILE A 145 0.50 -8.96 12.86
N LYS A 146 1.04 -10.12 13.26
CA LYS A 146 0.35 -11.11 14.07
C LYS A 146 0.02 -10.64 15.49
N GLN A 147 0.72 -9.62 16.01
CA GLN A 147 0.40 -9.01 17.30
C GLN A 147 -0.96 -8.32 17.30
N TYR A 148 -1.39 -7.77 16.15
CA TYR A 148 -2.59 -6.95 16.04
C TYR A 148 -3.69 -7.57 15.18
N PHE A 149 -3.30 -8.38 14.19
CA PHE A 149 -4.21 -8.90 13.18
C PHE A 149 -4.07 -10.42 13.04
N ASN A 150 -5.19 -11.08 12.81
CA ASN A 150 -5.23 -12.50 12.46
C ASN A 150 -5.50 -12.68 10.96
N VAL A 151 -4.70 -12.03 10.12
CA VAL A 151 -4.85 -12.05 8.66
C VAL A 151 -3.79 -12.93 8.00
N TYR A 152 -4.14 -13.41 6.81
CA TYR A 152 -3.24 -14.15 5.94
C TYR A 152 -2.76 -13.26 4.80
N ILE A 153 -1.45 -13.13 4.64
CA ILE A 153 -0.82 -12.29 3.61
C ILE A 153 -0.40 -13.20 2.48
N SER A 154 -1.07 -13.08 1.33
CA SER A 154 -0.83 -13.96 0.17
C SER A 154 -0.04 -13.29 -0.95
N VAL A 155 0.15 -11.97 -0.88
CA VAL A 155 0.78 -11.15 -1.91
C VAL A 155 2.05 -10.54 -1.35
N ALA A 156 3.20 -10.95 -1.88
CA ALA A 156 4.44 -10.23 -1.71
C ALA A 156 4.41 -8.99 -2.60
N TRP A 157 4.81 -7.86 -2.06
CA TRP A 157 4.72 -6.55 -2.71
C TRP A 157 6.11 -5.93 -2.73
N GLN A 158 6.69 -5.81 -3.92
CA GLN A 158 8.09 -5.43 -4.16
C GLN A 158 8.14 -4.45 -5.34
N VAL A 159 7.51 -3.29 -5.18
CA VAL A 159 7.38 -2.28 -6.25
C VAL A 159 8.67 -1.51 -6.49
N ASP A 160 9.55 -1.41 -5.49
CA ASP A 160 10.76 -0.58 -5.54
C ASP A 160 12.08 -1.33 -5.38
N THR A 161 12.06 -2.67 -5.42
CA THR A 161 13.28 -3.49 -5.32
C THR A 161 14.02 -3.56 -6.65
N PHE A 162 15.35 -3.45 -6.66
CA PHE A 162 16.14 -3.47 -7.90
C PHE A 162 16.39 -4.89 -8.41
N GLY A 163 15.36 -5.51 -8.97
CA GLY A 163 15.38 -6.91 -9.39
C GLY A 163 15.21 -7.88 -8.22
N ALA A 164 15.14 -9.17 -8.54
CA ALA A 164 14.97 -10.24 -7.57
C ALA A 164 15.74 -11.49 -8.02
N PRO A 165 16.32 -12.27 -7.09
CA PRO A 165 17.03 -13.48 -7.44
C PRO A 165 16.08 -14.57 -7.96
N GLY A 166 16.56 -15.45 -8.84
CA GLY A 166 15.79 -16.56 -9.40
C GLY A 166 15.21 -17.53 -8.35
N SER A 167 15.78 -17.55 -7.14
CA SER A 167 15.31 -18.34 -6.00
C SER A 167 14.20 -17.68 -5.19
N PHE A 168 13.87 -16.41 -5.45
CA PHE A 168 12.88 -15.67 -4.67
C PHE A 168 11.48 -16.30 -4.67
N PRO A 169 10.95 -16.84 -5.79
CA PRO A 169 9.67 -17.56 -5.79
C PRO A 169 9.67 -18.79 -4.89
N THR A 170 10.79 -19.51 -4.81
CA THR A 170 10.95 -20.67 -3.92
C THR A 170 10.87 -20.25 -2.46
N ILE A 171 11.52 -19.14 -2.10
CA ILE A 171 11.46 -18.57 -0.74
C ILE A 171 10.03 -18.13 -0.41
N LEU A 172 9.38 -17.40 -1.31
CA LEU A 172 8.00 -16.94 -1.14
C LEU A 172 7.02 -18.12 -0.95
N ALA A 173 7.10 -19.14 -1.79
CA ALA A 173 6.27 -20.33 -1.69
C ALA A 173 6.50 -21.09 -0.37
N ALA A 174 7.74 -21.16 0.10
CA ALA A 174 8.06 -21.78 1.40
C ALA A 174 7.48 -20.99 2.60
N MET A 175 7.23 -19.69 2.41
CA MET A 175 6.54 -18.81 3.38
C MET A 175 5.03 -18.69 3.09
N ASP A 176 4.49 -19.52 2.20
CA ASP A 176 3.08 -19.56 1.79
C ASP A 176 2.57 -18.30 1.08
N TYR A 177 3.46 -17.53 0.45
CA TYR A 177 3.05 -16.46 -0.47
C TYR A 177 2.68 -17.05 -1.82
N ARG A 178 1.52 -16.63 -2.34
CA ARG A 178 0.97 -17.14 -3.61
C ARG A 178 1.24 -16.22 -4.79
N TYR A 179 1.34 -14.92 -4.54
CA TYR A 179 1.49 -13.90 -5.56
C TYR A 179 2.68 -13.01 -5.24
N LEU A 180 3.35 -12.54 -6.29
CA LEU A 180 4.34 -11.48 -6.22
C LEU A 180 3.91 -10.36 -7.15
N TYR A 181 3.78 -9.16 -6.60
CA TYR A 181 3.65 -7.93 -7.37
C TYR A 181 4.99 -7.19 -7.33
N TYR A 182 5.60 -6.98 -8.49
CA TYR A 182 6.91 -6.34 -8.61
C TYR A 182 7.00 -5.53 -9.91
N MET A 183 7.77 -4.44 -9.90
CA MET A 183 7.80 -3.49 -11.04
C MET A 183 9.16 -3.37 -11.74
N ARG A 184 10.26 -3.58 -11.01
CA ARG A 184 11.61 -3.31 -11.50
C ARG A 184 12.32 -4.63 -11.83
N ASP A 185 12.34 -4.96 -13.11
CA ASP A 185 12.97 -6.16 -13.66
C ASP A 185 13.85 -5.83 -14.88
N SER A 186 14.65 -6.81 -15.29
CA SER A 186 15.45 -6.82 -16.50
C SER A 186 14.61 -6.77 -17.79
N ARG A 187 15.26 -6.44 -18.91
CA ARG A 187 14.64 -6.39 -20.23
C ARG A 187 14.26 -7.81 -20.68
N GLY A 188 13.02 -8.01 -21.11
CA GLY A 188 12.53 -9.30 -21.63
C GLY A 188 11.54 -10.05 -20.74
N ARG A 189 11.02 -9.40 -19.68
CA ARG A 189 9.95 -9.98 -18.85
C ARG A 189 8.69 -10.32 -19.68
N PRO A 190 7.95 -11.38 -19.33
CA PRO A 190 6.64 -11.64 -19.90
C PRO A 190 5.70 -10.44 -19.74
N GLU A 191 4.84 -10.19 -20.73
CA GLU A 191 3.79 -9.20 -20.61
C GLU A 191 2.69 -9.70 -19.67
N GLY A 192 2.27 -8.86 -18.72
CA GLY A 192 1.21 -9.18 -17.77
C GLY A 192 1.64 -10.17 -16.68
N ALA A 193 0.68 -10.96 -16.21
CA ALA A 193 0.89 -11.96 -15.16
C ALA A 193 1.47 -13.25 -15.75
N PHE A 194 2.42 -13.86 -15.02
CA PHE A 194 3.04 -15.11 -15.41
C PHE A 194 3.37 -15.97 -14.19
N TRP A 195 3.59 -17.26 -14.41
CA TRP A 195 4.02 -18.19 -13.37
C TRP A 195 5.54 -18.16 -13.26
N TRP A 196 6.04 -17.54 -12.19
CA TRP A 196 7.47 -17.56 -11.90
C TRP A 196 7.84 -18.83 -11.13
N VAL A 197 8.50 -19.76 -11.81
CA VAL A 197 9.05 -20.97 -11.19
C VAL A 197 10.45 -20.67 -10.68
N GLY A 198 10.69 -20.93 -9.40
CA GLY A 198 12.00 -20.72 -8.79
C GLY A 198 13.06 -21.69 -9.31
N GLY A 199 14.28 -21.18 -9.45
CA GLY A 199 15.45 -21.95 -9.89
C GLY A 199 16.13 -22.76 -8.80
#